data_AF-A0A1Q7VQS8-F1
#
_entry.id   AF-A0A1Q7VQS8-F1
#
_cell.length_a   1.000
_cell.length_b   1.000
_cell.length_c   1.000
_cell.angle_alpha   90.00
_cell.angle_beta   90.00
_cell.angle_gamma   90.00
#
_symmetry.space_group_name_H-M   'P 1'
#
loop_
_entity.id
_entity.type
_entity.pdbx_description
1 polymer ?
#
loop_
_entity_poly.entity_id
_entity_poly.type
_entity_poly.pdbx_seq_one_letter_code
_entity_poly.pdbx_strand_id
1 'polypeptide(L)'
;MSRIREEAHHTALGDALTRAIGLTGGTITSAGIILGGTFAVLALAGNTDQARQLGLTIAFAVLLDTFFVRTLLVPSIAMLLGRWNWWPARLSRPSADQIPAAPPGFAAGQVAGPTQSPTAGGTS
;
A
#
# COMPACT_ATOMS: atom_id res chain seq x y z
N MET A 1 -21.94 -21.65 -16.46
CA MET A 1 -20.80 -21.70 -15.50
C MET A 1 -19.65 -20.73 -15.84
N SER A 2 -19.75 -19.87 -16.88
CA SER A 2 -18.72 -18.85 -17.17
C SER A 2 -19.05 -17.46 -16.60
N ARG A 3 -20.32 -17.05 -16.54
CA ARG A 3 -20.70 -15.71 -16.04
C ARG A 3 -20.45 -15.48 -14.53
N ILE A 4 -20.70 -16.49 -13.70
CA ILE A 4 -20.51 -16.38 -12.23
C ILE A 4 -19.02 -16.18 -11.88
N ARG A 5 -18.10 -16.75 -12.67
CA ARG A 5 -16.65 -16.56 -12.46
C ARG A 5 -16.19 -15.17 -12.91
N GLU A 6 -16.75 -14.64 -13.99
CA GLU A 6 -16.51 -13.27 -14.45
C GLU A 6 -16.99 -12.23 -13.43
N GLU A 7 -18.19 -12.41 -12.87
CA GLU A 7 -18.77 -11.53 -11.83
C GLU A 7 -17.99 -11.56 -10.51
N ALA A 8 -17.46 -12.73 -10.12
CA ALA A 8 -16.63 -12.86 -8.93
C ALA A 8 -15.29 -12.10 -9.05
N HIS A 9 -14.67 -12.09 -10.24
CA HIS A 9 -13.44 -11.35 -10.47
C HIS A 9 -13.65 -9.83 -10.47
N HIS A 10 -14.76 -9.34 -11.04
CA HIS A 10 -15.08 -7.91 -11.02
C HIS A 10 -15.40 -7.39 -9.62
N THR A 11 -16.15 -8.16 -8.84
CA THR A 11 -16.48 -7.81 -7.44
C THR A 11 -15.23 -7.78 -6.57
N ALA A 12 -14.34 -8.78 -6.71
CA ALA A 12 -13.08 -8.84 -5.97
C ALA A 12 -12.10 -7.70 -6.32
N LEU A 13 -12.13 -7.19 -7.56
CA LEU A 13 -11.27 -6.07 -7.97
C LEU A 13 -11.70 -4.75 -7.30
N GLY A 14 -13.01 -4.51 -7.21
CA GLY A 14 -13.56 -3.31 -6.55
C GLY A 14 -13.21 -3.26 -5.06
N ASP A 15 -13.34 -4.39 -4.36
CA ASP A 15 -12.99 -4.49 -2.94
C ASP A 15 -11.48 -4.34 -2.71
N ALA A 16 -10.65 -4.97 -3.55
CA ALA A 16 -9.19 -4.83 -3.47
C ALA A 16 -8.74 -3.39 -3.73
N LEU A 17 -9.35 -2.71 -4.70
CA LEU A 17 -9.05 -1.32 -5.05
C LEU A 17 -9.48 -0.36 -3.93
N THR A 18 -10.67 -0.56 -3.36
CA THR A 18 -11.17 0.24 -2.23
C THR A 18 -10.23 0.11 -1.03
N ARG A 19 -9.77 -1.11 -0.72
CA ARG A 19 -8.82 -1.37 0.36
C ARG A 19 -7.44 -0.74 0.09
N ALA A 20 -6.94 -0.83 -1.14
CA ALA A 20 -5.67 -0.23 -1.53
C ALA A 20 -5.70 1.31 -1.48
N ILE A 21 -6.81 1.92 -1.93
CA ILE A 21 -7.02 3.37 -1.86
C ILE A 21 -7.14 3.81 -0.39
N GLY A 22 -7.82 3.04 0.47
CA GLY A 22 -7.90 3.33 1.90
C GLY A 22 -6.54 3.37 2.60
N LEU A 23 -5.62 2.48 2.22
CA LEU A 23 -4.27 2.41 2.80
C LEU A 23 -3.34 3.54 2.32
N THR A 24 -3.51 4.00 1.08
CA THR A 24 -2.59 4.98 0.45
C THR A 24 -3.15 6.40 0.41
N GLY A 25 -4.47 6.56 0.51
CA GLY A 25 -5.17 7.84 0.37
C GLY A 25 -4.69 8.91 1.35
N GLY A 26 -4.34 8.53 2.59
CA GLY A 26 -3.79 9.45 3.59
C GLY A 26 -2.48 10.10 3.15
N THR A 27 -1.50 9.29 2.71
CA THR A 27 -0.19 9.78 2.22
C THR A 27 -0.32 10.60 0.95
N ILE A 28 -1.25 10.22 0.07
CA ILE A 28 -1.49 10.93 -1.19
C ILE A 28 -2.08 12.32 -0.90
N THR A 29 -3.05 12.37 0.00
CA THR A 29 -3.71 13.62 0.40
C THR A 29 -2.72 14.56 1.08
N SER A 30 -1.86 14.04 1.97
CA SER A 30 -0.85 14.88 2.64
C SER A 30 0.18 15.43 1.64
N ALA A 31 0.68 14.61 0.71
CA ALA A 31 1.59 15.06 -0.34
C ALA A 31 0.96 16.15 -1.23
N GLY A 32 -0.30 15.96 -1.64
CA GLY A 32 -1.03 16.94 -2.45
C GLY A 32 -1.22 18.28 -1.74
N ILE A 33 -1.57 18.26 -0.46
CA ILE A 33 -1.74 19.49 0.35
C ILE A 33 -0.40 20.23 0.50
N ILE A 34 0.69 19.52 0.79
CA ILE A 34 2.02 20.14 0.94
C ILE A 34 2.43 20.82 -0.38
N LEU A 35 2.28 20.12 -1.50
CA LEU A 35 2.66 20.65 -2.82
C LEU A 35 1.77 21.83 -3.25
N GLY A 36 0.45 21.71 -3.09
CA GLY A 36 -0.50 22.78 -3.38
C GLY A 36 -0.28 24.01 -2.51
N GLY A 37 -0.01 23.82 -1.21
CA GLY A 37 0.34 24.89 -0.29
C GLY A 37 1.63 25.59 -0.69
N THR A 38 2.65 24.83 -1.10
CA THR A 38 3.93 25.40 -1.60
C THR A 38 3.70 26.30 -2.81
N PHE A 39 2.94 25.85 -3.81
CA PHE A 39 2.64 26.67 -4.99
C PHE A 39 1.72 27.85 -4.68
N ALA A 40 0.79 27.71 -3.74
CA ALA A 40 -0.05 28.82 -3.28
C ALA A 40 0.79 29.91 -2.61
N VAL A 41 1.78 29.54 -1.79
CA VAL A 41 2.73 30.48 -1.18
C VAL A 41 3.55 31.19 -2.26
N LEU A 42 4.05 30.46 -3.27
CA LEU A 42 4.77 31.06 -4.40
C LEU A 42 3.89 32.03 -5.20
N ALA A 43 2.62 31.71 -5.39
CA ALA A 43 1.66 32.60 -6.05
C ALA A 43 1.47 33.90 -5.26
N LEU A 44 1.38 33.82 -3.93
CA LEU A 44 1.21 34.97 -3.05
C LEU A 44 2.49 35.80 -2.89
N ALA A 45 3.66 35.16 -2.95
CA ALA A 45 4.96 35.81 -2.85
C ALA A 45 5.41 36.49 -4.17
N GLY A 46 4.76 36.20 -5.29
CA GLY A 46 5.05 36.82 -6.58
C GLY A 46 4.63 38.30 -6.61
N ASN A 47 5.59 39.20 -6.85
CA ASN A 47 5.34 40.65 -6.94
C ASN A 47 4.73 41.10 -8.29
N THR A 48 4.58 40.20 -9.26
CA THR A 48 3.97 40.48 -10.56
C THR A 48 2.66 39.71 -10.71
N ASP A 49 1.67 40.35 -11.34
CA ASP A 49 0.36 39.72 -11.58
C ASP A 49 0.46 38.42 -12.40
N GLN A 50 1.42 38.37 -13.33
CA GLN A 50 1.73 37.17 -14.10
C GLN A 50 2.21 36.01 -13.23
N ALA A 51 3.15 36.26 -12.30
CA ALA A 51 3.65 35.22 -11.40
C ALA A 51 2.56 34.71 -10.46
N ARG A 52 1.68 35.61 -9.99
CA ARG A 52 0.54 35.26 -9.14
C ARG A 52 -0.47 34.39 -9.89
N GLN A 53 -0.84 34.75 -11.12
CA GLN A 53 -1.76 33.95 -11.94
C GLN A 53 -1.19 32.57 -12.27
N LEU A 54 0.08 32.50 -12.67
CA LEU A 54 0.75 31.23 -12.96
C LEU A 54 0.83 30.35 -11.71
N GLY A 55 1.30 30.90 -10.58
CA GLY A 55 1.41 30.15 -9.33
C GLY A 55 0.06 29.63 -8.84
N LEU A 56 -0.99 30.45 -8.91
CA LEU A 56 -2.34 30.06 -8.50
C LEU A 56 -2.95 29.01 -9.42
N THR A 57 -2.72 29.13 -10.74
CA THR A 57 -3.14 28.14 -11.72
C THR A 57 -2.45 26.80 -11.49
N ILE A 58 -1.14 26.80 -11.25
CA ILE A 58 -0.36 25.58 -10.97
C ILE A 58 -0.81 24.95 -9.65
N ALA A 59 -0.97 25.75 -8.59
CA ALA A 59 -1.47 25.27 -7.30
C ALA A 59 -2.82 24.57 -7.45
N PHE A 60 -3.74 25.17 -8.21
CA PHE A 60 -5.06 24.61 -8.46
C PHE A 60 -5.01 23.36 -9.35
N ALA A 61 -4.20 23.36 -10.41
CA ALA A 61 -4.03 22.23 -11.31
C ALA A 61 -3.50 20.99 -10.58
N VAL A 62 -2.51 21.17 -9.70
CA VAL A 62 -1.94 20.09 -8.88
C VAL A 62 -2.95 19.56 -7.88
N LEU A 63 -3.72 20.43 -7.22
CA LEU A 63 -4.79 20.01 -6.31
C LEU A 63 -5.84 19.18 -7.06
N LEU A 64 -6.28 19.69 -8.21
CA LEU A 64 -7.27 19.02 -9.05
C LEU A 64 -6.75 17.67 -9.54
N ASP A 65 -5.52 17.57 -10.06
CA ASP A 65 -4.94 16.30 -10.50
C ASP A 65 -4.87 15.27 -9.35
N THR A 66 -4.44 15.71 -8.17
CA THR A 66 -4.29 14.83 -7.00
C THR A 66 -5.62 14.26 -6.52
N PHE A 67 -6.71 15.04 -6.57
CA PHE A 67 -8.04 14.59 -6.10
C PHE A 67 -8.92 14.03 -7.21
N PHE A 68 -8.91 14.63 -8.40
CA PHE A 68 -9.81 14.25 -9.47
C PHE A 68 -9.22 13.13 -10.33
N VAL A 69 -8.03 13.37 -10.89
CA VAL A 69 -7.39 12.40 -11.78
C VAL A 69 -7.03 11.16 -10.98
N ARG A 70 -6.42 11.33 -9.81
CA ARG A 70 -5.94 10.17 -9.04
C ARG A 70 -7.03 9.41 -8.29
N THR A 71 -8.06 10.08 -7.78
CA THR A 71 -9.10 9.42 -6.97
C THR A 71 -10.29 8.95 -7.80
N LEU A 72 -10.51 9.50 -8.99
CA LEU A 72 -11.62 9.09 -9.88
C LEU A 72 -11.13 8.49 -11.19
N LEU A 73 -10.23 9.17 -11.90
CA LEU A 73 -9.82 8.75 -13.24
C LEU A 73 -8.99 7.45 -13.19
N VAL A 74 -7.99 7.37 -12.31
CA VAL A 74 -7.15 6.19 -12.13
C VAL A 74 -7.96 4.94 -11.75
N PRO A 75 -8.81 4.93 -10.71
CA PRO A 75 -9.60 3.75 -10.39
C PRO A 75 -10.62 3.40 -11.48
N SER A 76 -11.23 4.39 -12.14
CA SER A 76 -12.16 4.15 -13.24
C SER A 76 -11.48 3.49 -14.43
N ILE A 77 -10.29 3.97 -14.81
CA ILE A 77 -9.47 3.35 -15.88
C ILE A 77 -9.00 1.97 -15.45
N ALA A 78 -8.57 1.78 -14.19
CA ALA A 78 -8.15 0.47 -13.69
C ALA A 78 -9.29 -0.56 -13.74
N MET A 79 -10.52 -0.14 -13.43
CA MET A 79 -11.71 -1.00 -13.56
C MET A 79 -12.06 -1.28 -15.03
N LEU A 80 -11.95 -0.29 -15.92
CA LEU A 80 -12.31 -0.42 -17.34
C LEU A 80 -11.29 -1.26 -18.13
N LEU A 81 -9.99 -1.09 -17.85
CA LEU A 81 -8.91 -1.82 -18.54
C LEU A 81 -8.60 -3.19 -17.93
N GLY A 82 -9.10 -3.48 -16.71
CA GLY A 82 -9.16 -4.78 -16.04
C GLY A 82 -7.96 -5.72 -16.23
N ARG A 83 -7.88 -6.38 -17.39
CA ARG A 83 -6.86 -7.39 -17.76
C ARG A 83 -5.54 -6.85 -18.30
N TRP A 84 -5.47 -5.62 -18.82
CA TRP A 84 -4.25 -5.04 -19.41
C TRP A 84 -3.45 -4.17 -18.43
N ASN A 85 -4.01 -3.87 -17.26
CA ASN A 85 -3.36 -3.05 -16.23
C ASN A 85 -2.25 -3.80 -15.45
N TRP A 86 -2.09 -5.11 -15.66
CA TRP A 86 -1.19 -5.96 -14.86
C TRP A 86 0.28 -5.95 -15.29
N TRP A 87 0.64 -5.21 -16.33
CA TRP A 87 2.04 -4.98 -16.68
C TRP A 87 2.50 -3.65 -16.05
N PRO A 88 2.73 -3.61 -14.71
CA PRO A 88 4.01 -4.00 -14.10
C PRO A 88 3.88 -4.60 -12.68
N ALA A 89 2.74 -5.20 -12.32
CA ALA A 89 2.47 -5.70 -10.94
C ALA A 89 3.38 -6.87 -10.51
N ARG A 90 4.18 -7.42 -11.42
CA ARG A 90 5.19 -8.46 -11.12
C ARG A 90 6.46 -7.92 -10.44
N LEU A 91 6.67 -6.61 -10.34
CA LEU A 91 7.87 -6.02 -9.74
C LEU A 91 7.72 -5.57 -8.28
N SER A 92 6.51 -5.47 -7.73
CA SER A 92 6.30 -5.12 -6.33
C SER A 92 5.80 -6.33 -5.54
N ARG A 93 6.70 -7.29 -5.34
CA ARG A 93 6.62 -8.20 -4.19
C ARG A 93 7.48 -7.55 -3.11
N PRO A 94 6.92 -6.85 -2.10
CA PRO A 94 7.70 -6.47 -0.94
C PRO A 94 8.18 -7.78 -0.31
N SER A 95 9.48 -8.03 -0.32
CA SER A 95 10.09 -9.08 0.50
C SER A 95 9.84 -8.71 1.96
N ALA A 96 8.73 -9.18 2.50
CA ALA A 96 8.45 -9.21 3.93
C ALA A 96 9.28 -10.33 4.59
N ASP A 97 10.61 -10.24 4.48
CA ASP A 97 11.52 -11.22 5.08
C ASP A 97 12.83 -10.59 5.60
N GLN A 98 12.75 -9.34 6.04
CA GLN A 98 13.72 -8.79 7.00
C GLN A 98 13.01 -8.62 8.34
N ILE A 99 12.79 -9.74 9.02
CA ILE A 99 12.81 -9.76 10.48
C ILE A 99 14.30 -9.98 10.83
N PRO A 100 15.02 -8.99 11.40
CA PRO A 100 16.34 -9.26 11.94
C PRO A 100 16.17 -10.28 13.06
N ALA A 101 16.75 -11.47 12.88
CA ALA A 101 16.78 -12.49 13.92
C ALA A 101 17.36 -11.88 15.20
N ALA A 102 16.56 -11.82 16.25
CA ALA A 102 17.03 -11.47 17.58
C ALA A 102 18.16 -12.46 17.99
N PRO A 103 19.23 -11.99 18.63
CA PRO A 103 20.47 -12.75 18.80
C PRO A 103 20.30 -14.01 19.68
N PRO A 104 21.03 -15.10 19.40
CA PRO A 104 20.96 -16.32 20.19
C PRO A 104 21.72 -16.12 21.51
N GLY A 105 21.00 -15.77 22.59
CA GLY A 105 21.66 -15.46 23.87
C GLY A 105 20.82 -15.61 25.14
N PHE A 106 19.56 -16.04 25.08
CA PHE A 106 18.72 -16.22 26.28
C PHE A 106 17.90 -17.52 26.22
N ALA A 107 18.60 -18.66 26.29
CA ALA A 107 18.01 -19.93 26.73
C ALA A 107 19.11 -20.88 27.27
N ALA A 108 20.01 -20.34 28.10
CA ALA A 108 20.78 -21.16 29.02
C ALA A 108 19.94 -21.36 30.29
N GLY A 109 19.56 -22.61 30.58
CA GLY A 109 19.20 -23.02 31.93
C GLY A 109 17.79 -23.59 32.10
N GLN A 110 17.51 -24.78 31.55
CA GLN A 110 16.51 -25.65 32.19
C GLN A 110 16.82 -27.15 31.97
N VAL A 111 17.52 -27.70 32.98
CA VAL A 111 17.54 -29.09 33.49
C VAL A 111 17.69 -30.27 32.51
N ALA A 112 18.94 -30.67 32.30
CA ALA A 112 19.29 -32.07 31.98
C ALA A 112 19.51 -32.84 33.30
N GLY A 113 18.64 -33.81 33.60
CA GLY A 113 18.85 -34.84 34.62
C GLY A 113 18.86 -36.23 33.98
N PRO A 114 19.79 -37.14 34.34
CA PRO A 114 20.05 -38.35 33.56
C PRO A 114 19.18 -39.56 33.95
N THR A 115 18.79 -40.31 32.91
CA THR A 115 18.76 -41.79 32.78
C THR A 115 18.06 -42.62 33.87
N GLN A 116 17.00 -43.36 33.46
CA GLN A 116 16.92 -44.84 33.56
C GLN A 116 15.59 -45.39 32.99
N SER A 117 15.71 -46.31 32.03
CA SER A 117 14.70 -47.32 31.69
C SER A 117 14.90 -48.54 32.61
N PRO A 118 13.85 -49.30 32.95
CA PRO A 118 13.77 -50.65 32.37
C PRO A 118 12.34 -51.17 32.08
N THR A 119 12.23 -51.78 30.91
CA THR A 119 11.68 -53.12 30.61
C THR A 119 10.36 -53.56 31.27
N ALA A 120 9.35 -53.71 30.41
CA ALA A 120 8.15 -54.49 30.66
C ALA A 120 8.42 -56.01 30.61
N GLY A 121 7.71 -56.79 31.45
CA GLY A 121 7.37 -58.18 31.14
C GLY A 121 7.48 -59.19 32.31
N GLY A 122 6.38 -59.88 32.60
CA GLY A 122 6.43 -61.33 32.87
C GLY A 122 5.91 -61.87 34.21
N THR A 123 4.80 -62.60 34.10
CA THR A 123 4.43 -63.87 34.79
C THR A 123 4.00 -63.89 36.27
N SER A 124 2.79 -64.47 36.45
CA SER A 124 2.30 -65.43 37.46
C SER A 124 2.77 -65.38 38.90
#